data_AF-A0AAF0MKE2-F1
#
_entry.id   AF-A0AAF0MKE2-F1
#
_cell.length_a   1.000
_cell.length_b   1.000
_cell.length_c   1.000
_cell.angle_alpha   90.00
_cell.angle_beta   90.00
_cell.angle_gamma   90.00
#
_symmetry.space_group_name_H-M   'P 1'
#
loop_
_entity.id
_entity.type
_entity.pdbx_description
1 polymer ?
#
loop_
_entity_poly.entity_id
_entity_poly.type
_entity_poly.pdbx_seq_one_letter_code
_entity_poly.pdbx_strand_id
1 'polypeptide(L)'
;MTEWVLVPVPTDDREAVVEMVSKNQKARGERSWPAPGEITTGNVIGDIVWQGVLEETLPWPAAALAQLADGRSLTAQRWTVAMDFCAKYPGERFATSDIVEKTDLALNEWRDACRKLTAHLRANYNGLPKWNREPYLGDDIWPLATASGRNLHQDPQVYFGMTEEQAKRWREVRGEI
;
A
#
# COMPACT_ATOMS: atom_id res chain seq x y z
N MET A 1 -13.34 -29.15 8.01
CA MET A 1 -12.70 -28.41 9.12
C MET A 1 -12.95 -26.95 8.86
N THR A 2 -13.46 -26.23 9.84
CA THR A 2 -13.78 -24.79 9.71
C THR A 2 -12.49 -24.01 9.87
N GLU A 3 -12.08 -23.28 8.84
CA GLU A 3 -10.92 -22.39 8.91
C GLU A 3 -11.36 -21.06 9.54
N TRP A 4 -10.61 -20.61 10.57
CA TRP A 4 -10.89 -19.35 11.26
C TRP A 4 -9.82 -18.32 10.94
N VAL A 5 -10.28 -17.15 10.50
CA VAL A 5 -9.42 -16.01 10.16
C VAL A 5 -9.71 -14.82 11.07
N LEU A 6 -8.71 -13.96 11.28
CA LEU A 6 -8.91 -12.69 11.98
C LEU A 6 -9.49 -11.67 11.00
N VAL A 7 -10.51 -10.92 11.45
CA VAL A 7 -11.15 -9.85 10.68
C VAL A 7 -11.15 -8.59 11.55
N PRO A 8 -10.74 -7.43 11.02
CA PRO A 8 -10.80 -6.18 11.77
C PRO A 8 -12.26 -5.76 11.83
N VAL A 9 -12.74 -5.44 13.04
CA VAL A 9 -14.13 -4.99 13.22
C VAL A 9 -14.07 -3.71 14.03
N PRO A 10 -14.71 -2.61 13.60
CA PRO A 10 -14.89 -1.44 14.44
C PRO A 10 -15.50 -1.84 15.77
N THR A 11 -15.04 -1.23 16.87
CA THR A 11 -15.52 -1.59 18.22
C THR A 11 -17.04 -1.54 18.33
N ASP A 12 -17.66 -0.56 17.66
CA ASP A 12 -19.11 -0.35 17.65
C ASP A 12 -19.88 -1.47 16.93
N ASP A 13 -19.23 -2.17 15.99
CA ASP A 13 -19.83 -3.26 15.21
C ASP A 13 -19.55 -4.64 15.80
N ARG A 14 -18.71 -4.73 16.85
CA ARG A 14 -18.20 -6.00 17.39
C ARG A 14 -19.32 -6.95 17.78
N GLU A 15 -20.31 -6.48 18.53
CA GLU A 15 -21.40 -7.33 19.03
C GLU A 15 -22.24 -7.89 17.88
N ALA A 16 -22.58 -7.04 16.90
CA ALA A 16 -23.35 -7.43 15.72
C ALA A 16 -22.64 -8.50 14.88
N VAL A 17 -21.32 -8.34 14.67
CA VAL A 17 -20.53 -9.31 13.91
C VAL A 17 -20.42 -10.64 14.67
N VAL A 18 -20.18 -10.61 15.99
CA VAL A 18 -20.12 -11.83 16.81
C VAL A 18 -21.46 -12.58 16.77
N GLU A 19 -22.58 -11.86 16.89
CA GLU A 19 -23.91 -12.45 16.81
C GLU A 19 -24.16 -13.09 15.43
N MET A 20 -23.83 -12.37 14.35
CA MET A 20 -23.97 -12.85 12.99
C MET A 20 -23.19 -14.14 12.74
N VAL A 21 -21.91 -14.19 13.13
CA VAL A 21 -21.06 -15.39 12.95
C VAL A 21 -21.59 -16.54 13.79
N SER A 22 -21.96 -16.31 15.05
CA SER A 22 -22.52 -17.34 15.94
C SER A 22 -23.83 -17.93 15.40
N LYS A 23 -24.73 -17.08 14.90
CA LYS A 23 -25.99 -17.50 14.27
C LYS A 23 -25.72 -18.38 13.04
N ASN A 24 -24.80 -17.96 12.17
CA ASN A 24 -24.47 -18.70 10.95
C ASN A 24 -23.82 -20.06 11.25
N GLN A 25 -22.94 -20.14 12.25
CA GLN A 25 -22.32 -21.39 12.67
C GLN A 25 -23.34 -22.38 13.25
N LYS A 26 -24.23 -21.89 14.13
CA LYS A 26 -25.33 -22.72 14.68
C LYS A 26 -26.25 -23.25 13.59
N ALA A 27 -26.57 -22.45 12.58
CA ALA A 27 -27.39 -22.87 11.44
C ALA A 27 -26.73 -23.99 10.61
N ARG A 28 -25.39 -24.07 10.62
CA ARG A 28 -24.62 -25.15 9.98
C ARG A 28 -24.40 -26.38 10.88
N GLY A 29 -24.84 -26.33 12.14
CA GLY A 29 -24.52 -27.37 13.13
C GLY A 29 -23.05 -27.38 13.55
N GLU A 30 -22.33 -26.28 13.30
CA GLU A 30 -20.91 -26.11 13.59
C GLU A 30 -20.70 -25.37 14.92
N ARG A 31 -19.46 -25.39 15.43
CA ARG A 31 -19.10 -24.63 16.63
C ARG A 31 -19.11 -23.13 16.33
N SER A 32 -19.62 -22.34 17.27
CA SER A 32 -19.62 -20.88 17.16
C SER A 32 -18.27 -20.22 17.51
N TRP A 33 -17.26 -21.01 17.88
CA TRP A 33 -15.96 -20.52 18.34
C TRP A 33 -14.83 -21.42 17.81
N PRO A 34 -13.64 -20.87 17.53
CA PRO A 34 -12.47 -21.66 17.14
C PRO A 34 -11.97 -22.52 18.30
N ALA A 35 -11.51 -23.72 17.99
CA ALA A 35 -10.70 -24.53 18.90
C ALA A 35 -9.24 -24.01 18.96
N PRO A 36 -8.49 -24.32 20.02
CA PRO A 36 -7.06 -24.04 20.08
C PRO A 36 -6.34 -24.61 18.83
N GLY A 37 -5.62 -23.76 18.10
CA GLY A 37 -4.88 -24.15 16.89
C GLY A 37 -5.65 -24.02 15.57
N GLU A 38 -6.95 -23.67 15.58
CA GLU A 38 -7.74 -23.42 14.35
C GLU A 38 -7.63 -21.98 13.82
N ILE A 39 -7.01 -21.08 14.58
CA ILE A 39 -6.66 -19.74 14.12
C ILE A 39 -5.27 -19.83 13.48
N THR A 40 -5.24 -19.85 12.16
CA THR A 40 -4.03 -20.18 11.38
C THR A 40 -3.18 -18.96 10.99
N THR A 41 -3.63 -17.74 11.27
CA THR A 41 -3.11 -16.58 10.56
C THR A 41 -2.07 -15.77 11.33
N GLY A 42 -0.80 -15.94 10.91
CA GLY A 42 0.27 -14.99 11.15
C GLY A 42 -0.01 -13.66 10.44
N ASN A 43 0.11 -12.56 11.18
CA ASN A 43 0.10 -11.15 10.75
C ASN A 43 -1.06 -10.63 9.87
N VAL A 44 -2.31 -11.06 10.11
CA VAL A 44 -3.51 -10.50 9.43
C VAL A 44 -3.61 -8.97 9.55
N ILE A 45 -3.21 -8.42 10.70
CA ILE A 45 -3.29 -6.98 10.95
C ILE A 45 -2.47 -6.20 9.93
N GLY A 46 -1.22 -6.64 9.66
CA GLY A 46 -0.36 -5.98 8.67
C GLY A 46 -0.95 -6.00 7.26
N ASP A 47 -1.58 -7.11 6.87
CA ASP A 47 -2.17 -7.25 5.54
C ASP A 47 -3.43 -6.41 5.36
N ILE A 48 -4.29 -6.35 6.38
CA ILE A 48 -5.46 -5.45 6.42
C ILE A 48 -5.03 -3.99 6.28
N VAL A 49 -4.06 -3.57 7.11
CA VAL A 49 -3.58 -2.18 7.10
C VAL A 49 -2.98 -1.85 5.73
N TRP A 50 -2.23 -2.78 5.15
CA TRP A 50 -1.68 -2.62 3.81
C TRP A 50 -2.76 -2.49 2.74
N GLN A 51 -3.80 -3.33 2.79
CA GLN A 51 -4.92 -3.28 1.86
C GLN A 51 -5.65 -1.92 1.94
N GLY A 52 -5.90 -1.41 3.15
CA GLY A 52 -6.48 -0.06 3.32
C GLY A 52 -5.58 1.03 2.74
N VAL A 53 -4.26 0.93 2.92
CA VAL A 53 -3.28 1.85 2.34
C VAL A 53 -3.32 1.84 0.80
N LEU A 54 -3.47 0.66 0.18
CA LEU A 54 -3.63 0.52 -1.27
C LEU A 54 -4.95 1.15 -1.75
N GLU A 55 -6.06 0.90 -1.06
CA GLU A 55 -7.39 1.40 -1.42
C GLU A 55 -7.48 2.93 -1.35
N GLU A 56 -6.81 3.54 -0.37
CA GLU A 56 -6.77 5.00 -0.23
C GLU A 56 -5.78 5.67 -1.21
N THR A 57 -4.90 4.89 -1.87
CA THR A 57 -3.94 5.42 -2.85
C THR A 57 -4.61 5.60 -4.20
N LEU A 58 -5.07 6.83 -4.46
CA LEU A 58 -5.73 7.17 -5.72
C LEU A 58 -4.74 7.16 -6.90
N PRO A 59 -5.13 6.57 -8.05
CA PRO A 59 -4.24 6.47 -9.19
C PRO A 59 -4.01 7.85 -9.81
N TRP A 60 -2.75 8.15 -10.10
CA TRP A 60 -2.33 9.39 -10.72
C TRP A 60 -2.85 9.55 -12.16
N PRO A 61 -3.02 10.79 -12.64
CA PRO A 61 -3.29 11.08 -14.04
C PRO A 61 -2.12 10.66 -14.94
N ALA A 62 -2.42 10.15 -16.15
CA ALA A 62 -1.40 9.71 -17.11
C ALA A 62 -0.38 10.80 -17.47
N ALA A 63 -0.81 12.07 -17.59
CA ALA A 63 0.09 13.18 -17.88
C ALA A 63 1.14 13.41 -16.76
N ALA A 64 0.74 13.27 -15.49
CA ALA A 64 1.66 13.37 -14.37
C ALA A 64 2.63 12.18 -14.32
N LEU A 65 2.15 10.98 -14.64
CA LEU A 65 3.00 9.79 -14.74
C LEU A 65 4.01 9.91 -15.88
N ALA A 66 3.61 10.44 -17.04
CA ALA A 66 4.51 10.72 -18.15
C ALA A 66 5.58 11.74 -17.78
N GLN A 67 5.20 12.80 -17.05
CA GLN A 67 6.17 13.77 -16.55
C GLN A 67 7.16 13.15 -15.56
N LEU A 68 6.70 12.26 -14.68
CA LEU A 68 7.57 11.54 -13.75
C LEU A 68 8.51 10.58 -14.49
N ALA A 69 8.00 9.85 -15.47
CA ALA A 69 8.75 8.91 -16.31
C ALA A 69 9.82 9.60 -17.17
N ASP A 70 9.64 10.87 -17.53
CA ASP A 70 10.63 11.68 -18.24
C ASP A 70 11.89 11.96 -17.39
N GLY A 71 11.83 11.75 -16.07
CA GLY A 71 13.03 11.68 -15.23
C GLY A 71 13.87 12.97 -15.20
N ARG A 72 13.25 14.15 -15.33
CA ARG A 72 14.00 15.43 -15.44
C ARG A 72 14.77 15.85 -14.19
N SER A 73 14.56 15.18 -13.06
CA SER A 73 15.29 15.43 -11.82
C SER A 73 15.76 14.13 -11.20
N LEU A 74 16.81 14.18 -10.36
CA LEU A 74 17.29 13.00 -9.65
C LEU A 74 16.20 12.36 -8.77
N THR A 75 15.34 13.18 -8.16
CA THR A 75 14.17 12.66 -7.42
C THR A 75 13.27 11.87 -8.36
N ALA A 76 12.88 12.46 -9.49
CA ALA A 76 12.03 11.79 -10.48
C ALA A 76 12.66 10.47 -10.97
N GLN A 77 13.94 10.48 -11.37
CA GLN A 77 14.65 9.29 -11.86
C GLN A 77 14.64 8.15 -10.85
N ARG A 78 14.93 8.44 -9.57
CA ARG A 78 14.94 7.43 -8.51
C ARG A 78 13.55 6.87 -8.25
N TRP A 79 12.53 7.73 -8.30
CA TRP A 79 11.14 7.30 -8.20
C TRP A 79 10.69 6.48 -9.41
N THR A 80 11.13 6.81 -10.63
CA THR A 80 10.89 6.00 -11.84
C THR A 80 11.41 4.58 -11.64
N VAL A 81 12.63 4.41 -11.12
CA VAL A 81 13.22 3.08 -10.86
C VAL A 81 12.39 2.28 -9.85
N ALA A 82 11.99 2.92 -8.74
CA ALA A 82 11.14 2.26 -7.74
C ALA A 82 9.76 1.90 -8.30
N MET A 83 9.17 2.77 -9.14
CA MET A 83 7.89 2.51 -9.79
C MET A 83 7.97 1.37 -10.81
N ASP A 84 9.02 1.33 -11.64
CA ASP A 84 9.28 0.23 -12.59
C ASP A 84 9.39 -1.11 -11.85
N PHE A 85 9.98 -1.13 -10.66
CA PHE A 85 10.03 -2.33 -9.82
C PHE A 85 8.65 -2.71 -9.26
N CYS A 86 7.97 -1.79 -8.56
CA CYS A 86 6.67 -2.07 -7.95
C CYS A 86 5.58 -2.42 -8.98
N ALA A 87 5.66 -1.88 -10.20
CA ALA A 87 4.69 -2.18 -11.26
C ALA A 87 4.73 -3.64 -11.75
N LYS A 88 5.83 -4.37 -11.49
CA LYS A 88 5.94 -5.82 -11.79
C LYS A 88 5.16 -6.68 -10.81
N TYR A 89 4.85 -6.15 -9.63
CA TYR A 89 4.23 -6.86 -8.51
C TYR A 89 3.09 -6.02 -7.90
N PRO A 90 2.03 -5.72 -8.66
CA PRO A 90 0.94 -4.90 -8.15
C PRO A 90 0.28 -5.58 -6.94
N GLY A 91 -0.08 -4.78 -5.93
CA GLY A 91 -0.65 -5.24 -4.67
C GLY A 91 0.39 -5.68 -3.63
N GLU A 92 1.62 -6.02 -4.04
CA GLU A 92 2.68 -6.38 -3.10
C GLU A 92 3.27 -5.16 -2.38
N ARG A 93 3.87 -5.41 -1.21
CA ARG A 93 4.58 -4.40 -0.41
C ARG A 93 6.04 -4.75 -0.26
N PHE A 94 6.89 -3.73 -0.41
CA PHE A 94 8.34 -3.84 -0.38
C PHE A 94 8.90 -2.87 0.64
N ALA A 95 9.74 -3.35 1.55
CA ALA A 95 10.46 -2.50 2.48
C ALA A 95 11.47 -1.62 1.73
N THR A 96 11.92 -0.56 2.39
CA THR A 96 13.02 0.28 1.91
C THR A 96 14.25 -0.55 1.54
N SER A 97 14.58 -1.59 2.32
CA SER A 97 15.66 -2.54 2.02
C SER A 97 15.41 -3.33 0.74
N ASP A 98 14.18 -3.76 0.47
CA ASP A 98 13.83 -4.53 -0.72
C ASP A 98 13.97 -3.68 -1.98
N ILE A 99 13.49 -2.43 -1.93
CA ILE A 99 13.67 -1.48 -3.05
C ILE A 99 15.16 -1.32 -3.38
N VAL A 100 16.00 -1.15 -2.37
CA VAL A 100 17.45 -0.96 -2.54
C VAL A 100 18.16 -2.23 -3.02
N GLU A 101 17.73 -3.41 -2.57
CA GLU A 101 18.34 -4.68 -2.99
C GLU A 101 17.93 -5.07 -4.42
N LYS A 102 16.67 -4.83 -4.78
CA LYS A 102 16.08 -5.26 -6.06
C LYS A 102 16.22 -4.24 -7.17
N THR A 103 16.79 -3.07 -6.88
CA THR A 103 17.05 -2.02 -7.86
C THR A 103 18.50 -1.54 -7.75
N ASP A 104 18.97 -0.78 -8.74
CA ASP A 104 20.32 -0.23 -8.74
C ASP A 104 20.46 1.05 -7.86
N LEU A 105 19.49 1.32 -6.98
CA LEU A 105 19.51 2.50 -6.10
C LEU A 105 20.32 2.25 -4.84
N ALA A 106 21.21 3.18 -4.49
CA ALA A 106 21.83 3.14 -3.16
C ALA A 106 20.85 3.60 -2.05
N LEU A 107 21.03 3.08 -0.84
CA LEU A 107 20.14 3.37 0.30
C LEU A 107 20.00 4.86 0.63
N ASN A 108 21.11 5.61 0.56
CA ASN A 108 21.11 7.05 0.79
C ASN A 108 20.37 7.82 -0.31
N GLU A 109 20.45 7.35 -1.54
CA GLU A 109 19.78 7.95 -2.69
C GLU A 109 18.27 7.78 -2.61
N TRP A 110 17.81 6.56 -2.29
CA TRP A 110 16.39 6.28 -2.14
C TRP A 110 15.78 7.07 -0.97
N ARG A 111 16.43 7.06 0.20
CA ARG A 111 15.98 7.85 1.36
C ARG A 111 15.94 9.36 1.08
N ASP A 112 16.93 9.88 0.35
CA ASP A 112 16.93 11.29 -0.06
C ASP A 112 15.79 11.61 -1.04
N ALA A 113 15.52 10.71 -1.99
CA ALA A 113 14.39 10.85 -2.92
C ALA A 113 13.03 10.83 -2.19
N CYS A 114 12.84 9.95 -1.21
CA CYS A 114 11.62 9.94 -0.39
C CYS A 114 11.44 11.25 0.39
N ARG A 115 12.49 11.73 1.08
CA ARG A 115 12.42 12.98 1.86
C ARG A 115 12.13 14.21 0.99
N LYS A 116 12.57 14.22 -0.26
CA LYS A 116 12.38 15.34 -1.19
C LYS A 116 11.09 15.24 -2.00
N LEU A 117 10.38 14.10 -1.99
CA LEU A 117 9.27 13.88 -2.91
C LEU A 117 8.18 14.93 -2.75
N THR A 118 7.64 15.14 -1.54
CA THR A 118 6.54 16.10 -1.34
C THR A 118 6.86 17.51 -1.86
N ALA A 119 8.06 18.02 -1.57
CA ALA A 119 8.50 19.32 -2.08
C ALA A 119 8.66 19.32 -3.61
N HIS A 120 9.16 18.22 -4.18
CA HIS A 120 9.26 18.04 -5.62
C HIS A 120 7.88 18.01 -6.29
N LEU A 121 6.90 17.31 -5.72
CA LEU A 121 5.53 17.23 -6.24
C LEU A 121 4.89 18.61 -6.30
N ARG A 122 4.88 19.33 -5.17
CA ARG A 122 4.31 20.67 -5.05
C ARG A 122 4.90 21.67 -6.04
N ALA A 123 6.20 21.55 -6.36
CA ALA A 123 6.89 22.50 -7.24
C ALA A 123 6.71 22.19 -8.73
N ASN A 124 6.48 20.93 -9.10
CA ASN A 124 6.57 20.49 -10.50
C ASN A 124 5.27 19.91 -11.06
N TYR A 125 4.30 19.56 -10.23
CA TYR A 125 3.08 18.87 -10.65
C TYR A 125 1.84 19.66 -10.26
N ASN A 126 0.85 19.66 -11.15
CA ASN A 126 -0.45 20.29 -10.93
C ASN A 126 -1.55 19.23 -11.08
N GLY A 127 -2.58 19.31 -10.23
CA GLY A 127 -3.76 18.43 -10.32
C GLY A 127 -3.50 16.98 -9.90
N LEU A 128 -2.49 16.73 -9.06
CA LEU A 128 -2.33 15.42 -8.45
C LEU A 128 -3.49 15.12 -7.48
N PRO A 129 -3.84 13.84 -7.28
CA PRO A 129 -4.78 13.45 -6.24
C PRO A 129 -4.30 13.96 -4.87
N LYS A 130 -5.26 14.40 -4.05
CA LYS A 130 -5.01 14.92 -2.70
C LYS A 130 -5.60 14.00 -1.66
N TRP A 131 -4.93 13.88 -0.52
CA TRP A 131 -5.50 13.18 0.63
C TRP A 131 -6.75 13.91 1.14
N ASN A 132 -7.77 13.14 1.49
CA ASN A 132 -9.05 13.62 2.01
C ASN A 132 -9.23 13.33 3.52
N ARG A 133 -8.14 13.00 4.22
CA ARG A 133 -8.14 12.62 5.64
C ARG A 133 -6.94 13.19 6.37
N GLU A 134 -7.11 13.41 7.67
CA GLU A 134 -6.02 13.74 8.58
C GLU A 134 -5.04 12.57 8.76
N PRO A 135 -3.75 12.80 9.03
CA PRO A 135 -3.09 14.11 9.18
C PRO A 135 -2.62 14.74 7.85
N TYR A 136 -2.93 14.13 6.71
CA TYR A 136 -2.36 14.49 5.40
C TYR A 136 -3.30 15.37 4.56
N LEU A 137 -4.38 15.88 5.14
CA LEU A 137 -5.47 16.53 4.41
C LEU A 137 -4.95 17.64 3.48
N GLY A 138 -5.20 17.48 2.17
CA GLY A 138 -4.79 18.44 1.14
C GLY A 138 -3.36 18.26 0.58
N ASP A 139 -2.55 17.37 1.15
CA ASP A 139 -1.24 17.03 0.59
C ASP A 139 -1.37 16.15 -0.66
N ASP A 140 -0.39 16.27 -1.57
CA ASP A 140 -0.31 15.43 -2.77
C ASP A 140 -0.07 13.97 -2.38
N ILE A 141 -0.91 13.08 -2.90
CA ILE A 141 -0.75 11.63 -2.77
C ILE A 141 0.49 11.22 -3.56
N TRP A 142 1.36 10.43 -2.94
CA TRP A 142 2.56 9.89 -3.58
C TRP A 142 2.18 8.88 -4.68
N PRO A 143 3.04 8.66 -5.69
CA PRO A 143 2.70 7.75 -6.79
C PRO A 143 2.78 6.27 -6.39
N LEU A 144 3.38 5.98 -5.23
CA LEU A 144 3.35 4.66 -4.57
C LEU A 144 2.56 4.77 -3.27
N ALA A 145 1.83 3.71 -2.95
CA ALA A 145 1.24 3.51 -1.63
C ALA A 145 2.36 3.37 -0.59
N THR A 146 2.20 3.98 0.59
CA THR A 146 3.22 3.93 1.64
C THR A 146 2.67 3.62 3.02
N ALA A 147 3.39 2.81 3.78
CA ALA A 147 3.06 2.48 5.16
C ALA A 147 4.31 2.42 6.03
N SER A 148 4.18 2.85 7.28
CA SER A 148 5.21 2.60 8.30
C SER A 148 5.16 1.13 8.70
N GLY A 149 6.32 0.48 8.77
CA GLY A 149 6.43 -0.89 9.25
C GLY A 149 5.88 -1.09 10.66
N ARG A 150 5.89 -0.04 11.49
CA ARG A 150 5.22 -0.07 12.81
C ARG A 150 3.72 -0.30 12.70
N ASN A 151 3.06 0.32 11.71
CA ASN A 151 1.63 0.14 11.47
C ASN A 151 1.34 -1.25 10.88
N LEU A 152 2.32 -1.84 10.20
CA LEU A 152 2.24 -3.18 9.62
C LEU A 152 2.68 -4.30 10.59
N HIS A 153 3.09 -3.96 11.81
CA HIS A 153 3.74 -4.89 12.75
C HIS A 153 4.96 -5.61 12.15
N GLN A 154 5.76 -4.88 11.37
CA GLN A 154 7.01 -5.31 10.74
C GLN A 154 8.18 -4.40 11.15
N ASP A 155 9.37 -4.67 10.63
CA ASP A 155 10.57 -3.86 10.88
C ASP A 155 10.32 -2.36 10.62
N PRO A 156 10.91 -1.45 11.42
CA PRO A 156 10.60 -0.02 11.40
C PRO A 156 11.22 0.70 10.18
N GLN A 157 10.75 0.34 9.00
CA GLN A 157 11.08 0.90 7.70
C GLN A 157 9.81 1.47 7.05
N VAL A 158 9.96 2.22 5.96
CA VAL A 158 8.83 2.55 5.09
C VAL A 158 8.66 1.43 4.09
N TYR A 159 7.43 0.97 3.94
CA TYR A 159 7.00 0.00 2.94
C TYR A 159 6.32 0.74 1.79
N PHE A 160 6.56 0.26 0.58
CA PHE A 160 6.13 0.83 -0.68
C PHE A 160 5.42 -0.21 -1.53
N GLY A 161 4.47 0.22 -2.35
CA GLY A 161 3.82 -0.65 -3.30
C GLY A 161 2.89 0.12 -4.22
N MET A 162 2.21 -0.59 -5.10
CA MET A 162 1.43 0.01 -6.18
C MET A 162 0.14 -0.78 -6.38
N THR A 163 -0.97 -0.08 -6.61
CA THR A 163 -2.24 -0.72 -6.97
C THR A 163 -2.18 -1.27 -8.40
N GLU A 164 -3.03 -2.24 -8.73
CA GLU A 164 -3.12 -2.78 -10.10
C GLU A 164 -3.40 -1.70 -11.14
N GLU A 165 -4.33 -0.79 -10.85
CA GLU A 165 -4.69 0.31 -11.75
C GLU A 165 -3.53 1.30 -11.96
N GLN A 166 -2.80 1.64 -10.89
CA GLN A 166 -1.63 2.50 -10.98
C GLN A 166 -0.50 1.82 -11.78
N ALA A 167 -0.28 0.52 -11.58
CA ALA A 167 0.71 -0.27 -12.30
C ALA A 167 0.38 -0.42 -13.78
N LYS A 168 -0.91 -0.58 -14.12
CA LYS A 168 -1.38 -0.57 -15.50
C LYS A 168 -1.06 0.77 -16.17
N ARG A 169 -1.51 1.89 -15.58
CA ARG A 169 -1.24 3.24 -16.13
C ARG A 169 0.25 3.54 -16.27
N TRP A 170 1.05 3.08 -15.29
CA TRP A 170 2.49 3.24 -15.35
C TRP A 170 3.08 2.50 -16.56
N ARG A 171 2.78 1.21 -16.73
CA ARG A 171 3.25 0.43 -17.88
C ARG A 171 2.81 1.02 -19.22
N GLU A 172 1.58 1.54 -19.30
CA GLU A 172 1.10 2.24 -20.50
C GLU A 172 1.97 3.46 -20.85
N VAL A 173 2.31 4.28 -19.85
CA VAL A 173 3.21 5.44 -20.02
C VAL A 173 4.64 5.02 -20.39
N ARG A 174 5.12 3.89 -19.86
CA ARG A 174 6.47 3.37 -20.15
C ARG A 174 6.56 2.68 -21.51
N GLY A 175 5.44 2.40 -22.17
CA GLY A 175 5.39 1.69 -23.45
C GLY A 175 5.61 0.18 -23.32
N GLU A 176 5.28 -0.39 -22.16
CA GLU A 176 5.46 -1.83 -21.83
C GLU A 176 4.20 -2.67 -22.11
N ILE A 177 3.37 -2.25 -23.08
CA ILE A 177 2.14 -2.96 -23.50
C ILE A 177 2.43 -3.88 -24.68
#